data_AF-A0A098EVE4-F1
#
_entry.id   AF-A0A098EVE4-F1
#
_cell.length_a   1.000
_cell.length_b   1.000
_cell.length_c   1.000
_cell.angle_alpha   90.00
_cell.angle_beta   90.00
_cell.angle_gamma   90.00
#
_symmetry.space_group_name_H-M   'P 1'
#
loop_
_entity.id
_entity.type
_entity.pdbx_description
1 polymer ?
#
loop_
_entity_poly.entity_id
_entity_poly.type
_entity_poly.pdbx_seq_one_letter_code
_entity_poly.pdbx_strand_id
1 'polypeptide(L)'
;MDLLYRIIIYLHVASVIASIGPFFILIPIVKKLPDAVGKELEAYLALLKSVVRLAKHAGHVLIGTGVLLVILGPWTWSTPWIVGTLALLFASLFFLARAFSPTLRQFAEEGANKIALTAKLKRTIWTYIILLMSMLWFMVVKPKLW
;
A
#
# COMPACT_ATOMS: atom_id res chain seq x y z
N MET A 1 28.30 -2.33 -12.29
CA MET A 1 27.17 -2.47 -11.35
C MET A 1 27.40 -3.72 -10.52
N ASP A 2 27.78 -3.53 -9.26
CA ASP A 2 28.10 -4.61 -8.33
C ASP A 2 26.89 -5.54 -8.09
N LEU A 3 27.15 -6.81 -7.75
CA LEU A 3 26.11 -7.83 -7.51
C LEU A 3 25.15 -7.39 -6.40
N LEU A 4 25.68 -6.79 -5.33
CA LEU A 4 24.89 -6.28 -4.21
C LEU A 4 23.84 -5.25 -4.67
N TYR A 5 24.26 -4.29 -5.50
CA TYR A 5 23.37 -3.24 -6.01
C TYR A 5 22.20 -3.83 -6.82
N ARG A 6 22.47 -4.87 -7.63
CA ARG A 6 21.43 -5.57 -8.40
C ARG A 6 20.44 -6.31 -7.50
N ILE A 7 20.93 -6.94 -6.42
CA ILE A 7 20.09 -7.60 -5.42
C ILE A 7 19.17 -6.58 -4.73
N ILE A 8 19.70 -5.40 -4.37
CA ILE A 8 18.91 -4.35 -3.74
C ILE A 8 17.81 -3.86 -4.70
N ILE A 9 18.11 -3.66 -5.99
CA ILE A 9 17.08 -3.32 -6.98
C ILE A 9 15.99 -4.40 -7.03
N TYR A 10 16.37 -5.67 -7.11
CA TYR A 10 15.42 -6.77 -7.16
C TYR A 10 14.49 -6.77 -5.93
N LEU A 11 15.07 -6.65 -4.73
CA LEU A 11 14.31 -6.55 -3.49
C LEU A 11 13.40 -5.32 -3.44
N HIS A 12 13.88 -4.19 -3.96
CA HIS A 12 13.11 -2.96 -4.05
C HIS A 12 11.86 -3.16 -4.92
N VAL A 13 12.02 -3.70 -6.14
CA VAL A 13 10.90 -3.97 -7.05
C VAL A 13 9.95 -5.02 -6.47
N ALA A 14 10.48 -6.10 -5.88
CA ALA A 14 9.68 -7.13 -5.24
C ALA A 14 8.84 -6.56 -4.08
N SER A 15 9.38 -5.62 -3.31
CA SER A 15 8.67 -4.95 -2.23
C SER A 15 7.54 -4.04 -2.74
N VAL A 16 7.69 -3.39 -3.90
CA VAL A 16 6.59 -2.67 -4.56
C VAL A 16 5.46 -3.64 -4.90
N ILE A 17 5.78 -4.76 -5.55
CA ILE A 17 4.78 -5.77 -5.95
C ILE A 17 4.03 -6.30 -4.73
N ALA A 18 4.75 -6.66 -3.66
CA ALA A 18 4.16 -7.12 -2.41
C ALA A 18 3.31 -6.04 -1.70
N SER A 19 3.64 -4.75 -1.89
CA SER A 19 2.89 -3.64 -1.31
C SER A 19 1.62 -3.28 -2.08
N ILE A 20 1.62 -3.37 -3.41
CA ILE A 20 0.51 -2.93 -4.27
C ILE A 20 -0.41 -4.10 -4.63
N GLY A 21 0.16 -5.21 -5.11
CA GLY A 21 -0.57 -6.33 -5.73
C GLY A 21 -1.74 -6.86 -4.90
N PRO A 22 -1.57 -7.14 -3.59
CA PRO A 22 -2.63 -7.67 -2.75
C PRO A 22 -3.91 -6.82 -2.68
N PHE A 23 -3.85 -5.50 -2.91
CA PHE A 23 -5.04 -4.64 -2.84
C PHE A 23 -6.05 -4.90 -3.95
N PHE A 24 -5.61 -5.40 -5.12
CA PHE A 24 -6.53 -5.77 -6.18
C PHE A 24 -7.41 -6.96 -5.79
N ILE A 25 -6.87 -7.90 -4.99
CA ILE A 25 -7.61 -9.05 -4.46
C ILE A 25 -8.65 -8.61 -3.42
N LEU A 26 -8.41 -7.49 -2.72
CA LEU A 26 -9.38 -6.98 -1.75
C LEU A 26 -10.67 -6.45 -2.40
N ILE A 27 -10.63 -6.05 -3.67
CA ILE A 27 -11.80 -5.51 -4.38
C ILE A 27 -12.97 -6.52 -4.42
N PRO A 28 -12.81 -7.76 -4.91
CA PRO A 28 -13.87 -8.74 -4.89
C PRO A 28 -14.26 -9.17 -3.47
N ILE A 29 -13.34 -9.20 -2.52
CA ILE A 29 -13.62 -9.58 -1.13
C ILE A 29 -14.50 -8.54 -0.44
N VAL A 30 -14.20 -7.24 -0.62
CA VAL A 30 -15.00 -6.17 -0.03
C VAL A 30 -16.43 -6.16 -0.57
N LYS A 31 -16.64 -6.55 -1.83
CA LYS A 31 -18.01 -6.67 -2.39
C LYS A 31 -18.87 -7.72 -1.67
N LYS A 32 -18.27 -8.71 -1.02
CA LYS A 32 -18.97 -9.79 -0.30
C LYS A 32 -19.25 -9.47 1.17
N LEU A 33 -18.65 -8.40 1.72
CA LEU A 33 -18.81 -8.03 3.14
C LEU A 33 -20.25 -7.72 3.59
N PRO A 34 -21.13 -7.09 2.78
CA PRO A 34 -22.51 -6.81 3.19
C PRO A 34 -23.29 -8.07 3.54
N ASP A 35 -23.07 -9.15 2.78
CA ASP A 35 -23.82 -10.40 2.88
C ASP A 35 -23.15 -11.41 3.84
N ALA A 36 -21.87 -11.22 4.15
CA ALA A 36 -21.11 -12.11 5.01
C ALA A 36 -21.57 -12.04 6.48
N VAL A 37 -21.69 -13.22 7.12
CA VAL A 37 -22.10 -13.39 8.51
C VAL A 37 -21.24 -14.43 9.24
N GLY A 38 -21.16 -14.32 10.57
CA GLY A 38 -20.42 -15.25 11.42
C GLY A 38 -18.97 -15.47 10.95
N LYS A 39 -18.57 -16.74 10.83
CA LYS A 39 -17.21 -17.15 10.45
C LYS A 39 -16.76 -16.64 9.08
N GLU A 40 -17.67 -16.44 8.13
CA GLU A 40 -17.33 -15.91 6.80
C GLU A 40 -16.88 -14.45 6.90
N LEU A 41 -17.61 -13.64 7.65
CA LEU A 41 -17.26 -12.24 7.90
C LEU A 41 -15.89 -12.13 8.59
N GLU A 42 -15.67 -12.94 9.63
CA GLU A 42 -14.39 -12.99 10.33
C GLU A 42 -13.23 -13.35 9.39
N ALA A 43 -13.42 -14.33 8.51
CA ALA A 43 -12.41 -14.73 7.52
C ALA A 43 -12.08 -13.60 6.54
N TYR A 44 -13.09 -12.90 6.02
CA TYR A 44 -12.87 -11.75 5.13
C TYR A 44 -12.16 -10.59 5.84
N LEU A 45 -12.55 -10.27 7.08
CA LEU A 45 -11.89 -9.24 7.88
C LEU A 45 -10.45 -9.63 8.24
N ALA A 46 -10.18 -10.90 8.53
CA ALA A 46 -8.84 -11.41 8.77
C ALA A 46 -7.94 -11.32 7.53
N LEU A 47 -8.49 -11.64 6.34
CA LEU A 47 -7.79 -11.48 5.07
C LEU A 47 -7.45 -10.01 4.79
N LEU A 48 -8.42 -9.10 4.99
CA LEU A 48 -8.22 -7.65 4.86
C LEU A 48 -7.09 -7.15 5.77
N LYS A 49 -7.11 -7.53 7.05
CA LYS A 49 -6.08 -7.17 8.02
C LYS A 49 -4.71 -7.72 7.61
N SER A 50 -4.66 -8.97 7.13
CA SER A 50 -3.43 -9.62 6.68
C SER A 50 -2.82 -8.91 5.47
N VAL A 51 -3.63 -8.55 4.49
CA VAL A 51 -3.19 -7.78 3.31
C VAL A 51 -2.67 -6.41 3.70
N VAL A 52 -3.40 -5.65 4.53
CA VAL A 52 -2.96 -4.34 5.03
C VAL A 52 -1.64 -4.46 5.80
N ARG A 53 -1.49 -5.50 6.62
CA ARG A 53 -0.26 -5.77 7.37
C ARG A 53 0.90 -6.11 6.42
N LEU A 54 0.70 -6.97 5.44
CA LEU A 54 1.71 -7.31 4.44
C LEU A 54 2.18 -6.04 3.70
N ALA A 55 1.23 -5.23 3.22
CA ALA A 55 1.54 -4.00 2.52
C ALA A 55 2.35 -3.02 3.38
N LYS A 56 2.01 -2.89 4.66
CA LYS A 56 2.79 -2.08 5.60
C LYS A 56 4.25 -2.56 5.68
N HIS A 57 4.49 -3.86 5.90
CA HIS A 57 5.86 -4.38 6.03
C HIS A 57 6.63 -4.29 4.71
N ALA A 58 5.99 -4.64 3.59
CA ALA A 58 6.56 -4.46 2.25
C ALA A 58 6.92 -3.00 1.98
N GLY A 59 6.07 -2.06 2.42
CA GLY A 59 6.35 -0.62 2.38
C GLY A 59 7.61 -0.23 3.16
N HIS A 60 7.89 -0.83 4.33
CA HIS A 60 9.14 -0.55 5.06
C HIS A 60 10.36 -1.08 4.30
N VAL A 61 10.26 -2.28 3.71
CA VAL A 61 11.32 -2.84 2.86
C VAL A 61 11.56 -1.95 1.64
N LEU A 62 10.49 -1.44 1.02
CA LEU A 62 10.55 -0.52 -0.11
C LEU A 62 11.34 0.75 0.22
N ILE A 63 11.08 1.33 1.39
CA ILE A 63 11.78 2.52 1.87
C ILE A 63 13.23 2.22 2.13
N GLY A 64 13.52 1.17 2.92
CA GLY A 64 14.89 0.83 3.29
C GLY A 64 15.75 0.53 2.07
N THR A 65 15.24 -0.28 1.14
CA THR A 65 15.93 -0.57 -0.12
C THR A 65 16.04 0.66 -1.02
N GLY A 66 15.02 1.53 -1.05
CA GLY A 66 15.07 2.79 -1.80
C GLY A 66 16.16 3.74 -1.29
N VAL A 67 16.25 3.91 0.03
CA VAL A 67 17.31 4.69 0.70
C VAL A 67 18.69 4.12 0.35
N LEU A 68 18.86 2.80 0.43
CA LEU A 68 20.11 2.14 0.05
C LEU A 68 20.48 2.38 -1.43
N LEU A 69 19.49 2.38 -2.34
CA LEU A 69 19.73 2.67 -3.76
C LEU A 69 20.14 4.13 -4.01
N VAL A 70 19.68 5.08 -3.19
CA VAL A 70 20.14 6.47 -3.28
C VAL A 70 21.57 6.60 -2.76
N ILE A 71 21.89 5.96 -1.64
CA ILE A 71 23.23 6.01 -1.03
C ILE A 71 24.29 5.33 -1.90
N LEU A 72 23.98 4.16 -2.47
CA LEU A 72 24.92 3.34 -3.25
C LEU A 72 24.86 3.63 -4.75
N GLY A 73 23.84 4.38 -5.20
CA GLY A 73 23.59 4.68 -6.59
C GLY A 73 24.05 6.09 -6.99
N PRO A 74 23.87 6.45 -8.26
CA PRO A 74 24.28 7.75 -8.79
C PRO A 74 23.29 8.89 -8.48
N TRP A 75 22.29 8.66 -7.64
CA TRP A 75 21.18 9.59 -7.44
C TRP A 75 21.40 10.48 -6.22
N THR A 76 20.96 11.73 -6.30
CA THR A 76 21.02 12.68 -5.17
C THR A 76 19.66 12.82 -4.50
N TRP A 77 19.66 13.17 -3.21
CA TRP A 77 18.43 13.43 -2.43
C TRP A 77 17.60 14.61 -2.95
N SER A 78 18.21 15.51 -3.75
CA SER A 78 17.53 16.63 -4.40
C SER A 78 16.81 16.25 -5.69
N THR A 79 16.95 15.01 -6.16
CA THR A 79 16.35 14.56 -7.43
C THR A 79 14.82 14.62 -7.33
N PRO A 80 14.13 15.31 -8.26
CA PRO A 80 12.71 15.63 -8.12
C PRO A 80 11.80 14.42 -7.88
N TRP A 81 11.99 13.36 -8.67
CA TRP A 81 11.16 12.18 -8.54
C TRP A 81 11.41 11.42 -7.23
N ILE A 82 12.60 11.53 -6.64
CA ILE A 82 12.92 10.91 -5.34
C ILE A 82 12.16 11.64 -4.23
N VAL A 83 12.23 12.98 -4.22
CA VAL A 83 11.49 13.80 -3.26
C VAL A 83 9.98 13.57 -3.38
N GLY A 84 9.44 13.58 -4.61
CA GLY A 84 8.02 13.32 -4.87
C GLY A 84 7.59 11.92 -4.41
N THR A 85 8.43 10.90 -4.66
CA THR A 85 8.18 9.53 -4.22
C THR A 85 8.16 9.43 -2.70
N LEU A 86 9.12 10.05 -2.00
CA LEU A 86 9.15 10.06 -0.53
C LEU A 86 7.92 10.74 0.06
N ALA A 87 7.51 11.89 -0.50
CA ALA A 87 6.30 12.58 -0.06
C ALA A 87 5.03 11.73 -0.23
N LEU A 88 4.85 11.11 -1.40
CA LEU A 88 3.74 10.20 -1.66
C LEU A 88 3.76 8.96 -0.77
N LEU A 89 4.95 8.45 -0.46
CA LEU A 89 5.13 7.31 0.43
C LEU A 89 4.78 7.66 1.89
N PHE A 90 5.20 8.81 2.42
CA PHE A 90 4.78 9.22 3.76
C PHE A 90 3.27 9.43 3.82
N ALA A 91 2.68 10.05 2.78
CA ALA A 91 1.23 10.19 2.67
C ALA A 91 0.52 8.82 2.64
N SER A 92 1.09 7.83 1.94
CA SER A 92 0.50 6.49 1.83
C SER A 92 0.55 5.73 3.16
N LEU A 93 1.68 5.78 3.89
CA LEU A 93 1.78 5.16 5.21
C LEU A 93 0.79 5.76 6.21
N PHE A 94 0.69 7.09 6.23
CA PHE A 94 -0.27 7.78 7.09
C PHE A 94 -1.72 7.41 6.74
N PHE A 95 -2.06 7.42 5.45
CA PHE A 95 -3.38 7.05 4.97
C PHE A 95 -3.73 5.59 5.31
N LEU A 96 -2.79 4.66 5.11
CA LEU A 96 -2.99 3.24 5.39
C LEU A 96 -3.36 3.00 6.87
N ALA A 97 -2.60 3.61 7.78
CA ALA A 97 -2.83 3.47 9.22
C ALA A 97 -4.18 4.07 9.65
N ARG A 98 -4.52 5.26 9.16
CA ARG A 98 -5.75 5.97 9.57
C ARG A 98 -7.02 5.52 8.87
N ALA A 99 -6.97 5.08 7.61
CA ALA A 99 -8.18 4.85 6.83
C ALA A 99 -8.71 3.41 6.97
N PHE A 100 -7.82 2.42 7.08
CA PHE A 100 -8.20 1.00 7.14
C PHE A 100 -8.52 0.52 8.55
N SER A 101 -7.66 0.84 9.53
CA SER A 101 -7.80 0.34 10.90
C SER A 101 -9.16 0.65 11.55
N PRO A 102 -9.66 1.91 11.54
CA PRO A 102 -10.95 2.21 12.17
C PRO A 102 -12.11 1.59 11.40
N THR A 103 -12.06 1.58 10.06
CA THR A 103 -13.13 1.01 9.24
C THR A 103 -13.28 -0.49 9.49
N LEU A 104 -12.17 -1.24 9.61
CA LEU A 104 -12.20 -2.68 9.91
C LEU A 104 -12.66 -2.99 11.33
N ARG A 105 -12.46 -2.08 12.29
CA ARG A 105 -12.96 -2.22 13.66
C ARG A 105 -14.48 -2.05 13.72
N GLN A 106 -15.02 -1.05 13.01
CA GLN A 106 -16.47 -0.79 12.94
C GLN A 106 -17.26 -1.96 12.34
N PHE A 107 -16.66 -2.75 11.45
CA PHE A 107 -17.30 -3.96 10.90
C PHE A 107 -17.56 -5.06 11.94
N ALA A 108 -16.87 -5.04 13.09
CA ALA A 108 -17.02 -6.02 14.16
C ALA A 108 -17.98 -5.54 15.27
N GLU A 109 -18.51 -4.33 15.17
CA GLU A 109 -19.46 -3.76 16.15
C GLU A 109 -20.89 -4.25 15.84
N GLU A 110 -21.65 -4.56 16.89
CA GLU A 110 -23.07 -4.94 16.74
C GLU A 110 -23.89 -3.76 16.21
N GLY A 111 -24.77 -4.02 15.24
CA GLY A 111 -25.59 -2.98 14.60
C GLY A 111 -24.88 -2.12 13.54
N ALA A 112 -23.63 -2.45 13.19
CA ALA A 112 -22.88 -1.72 12.17
C ALA A 112 -23.59 -1.72 10.80
N ASN A 113 -23.68 -0.54 10.17
CA ASN A 113 -24.20 -0.41 8.82
C ASN A 113 -23.18 -0.95 7.79
N LYS A 114 -23.24 -2.25 7.54
CA LYS A 114 -22.31 -2.96 6.63
C LYS A 114 -22.29 -2.37 5.21
N ILE A 115 -23.41 -1.86 4.72
CA ILE A 115 -23.51 -1.24 3.39
C ILE A 115 -22.67 0.05 3.34
N ALA A 116 -22.87 0.94 4.31
CA ALA A 116 -22.12 2.19 4.40
C ALA A 116 -20.61 1.94 4.64
N LEU A 117 -20.27 1.00 5.52
CA LEU A 117 -18.88 0.63 5.79
C LEU A 117 -18.19 0.00 4.57
N THR A 118 -18.91 -0.84 3.82
CA THR A 118 -18.40 -1.45 2.58
C THR A 118 -18.11 -0.38 1.52
N ALA A 119 -19.02 0.57 1.33
CA ALA A 119 -18.82 1.67 0.39
C ALA A 119 -17.59 2.53 0.79
N LYS A 120 -17.47 2.85 2.09
CA LYS A 120 -16.31 3.56 2.63
C LYS A 120 -15.01 2.79 2.41
N LEU A 121 -14.98 1.49 2.72
CA LEU A 121 -13.80 0.65 2.56
C LEU A 121 -13.40 0.51 1.08
N LYS A 122 -14.36 0.33 0.18
CA LYS A 122 -14.13 0.30 -1.27
C LYS A 122 -13.49 1.59 -1.77
N ARG A 123 -14.01 2.76 -1.35
CA ARG A 123 -13.42 4.06 -1.68
C ARG A 123 -11.99 4.16 -1.16
N THR A 124 -11.77 3.79 0.09
CA THR A 124 -10.43 3.78 0.72
C THR A 124 -9.44 2.91 -0.05
N ILE A 125 -9.82 1.69 -0.46
CA ILE A 125 -8.96 0.81 -1.26
C ILE A 125 -8.61 1.46 -2.60
N TRP A 126 -9.59 2.02 -3.31
CA TRP A 126 -9.33 2.68 -4.59
C TRP A 126 -8.44 3.91 -4.46
N THR A 127 -8.70 4.77 -3.48
CA THR A 127 -7.83 5.92 -3.18
C THR A 127 -6.41 5.47 -2.89
N TYR A 128 -6.25 4.38 -2.13
CA TYR A 128 -4.93 3.85 -1.81
C TYR A 128 -4.23 3.24 -3.03
N ILE A 129 -4.93 2.48 -3.87
CA ILE A 129 -4.37 1.96 -5.14
C ILE A 129 -3.91 3.12 -6.01
N ILE A 130 -4.73 4.16 -6.20
CA ILE A 130 -4.36 5.33 -7.01
C ILE A 130 -3.09 5.98 -6.44
N LEU A 131 -3.02 6.19 -5.13
CA LEU A 131 -1.85 6.76 -4.47
C LEU A 131 -0.57 5.92 -4.70
N LEU A 132 -0.68 4.59 -4.55
CA LEU A 132 0.45 3.68 -4.78
C LEU A 132 0.84 3.61 -6.26
N MET A 133 -0.11 3.65 -7.18
CA MET A 133 0.16 3.68 -8.62
C MET A 133 0.82 5.00 -9.04
N SER A 134 0.42 6.13 -8.46
CA SER A 134 1.12 7.40 -8.64
C SER A 134 2.56 7.31 -8.14
N MET A 135 2.78 6.73 -6.96
CA MET A 135 4.13 6.52 -6.43
C MET A 135 4.98 5.64 -7.36
N LEU A 136 4.43 4.53 -7.85
CA LEU A 136 5.10 3.66 -8.84
C LEU A 136 5.42 4.42 -10.13
N TRP A 137 4.49 5.26 -10.60
CA TRP A 137 4.72 6.09 -11.79
C TRP A 137 5.91 7.04 -11.61
N PHE A 138 6.05 7.69 -10.44
CA PHE A 138 7.22 8.52 -10.15
C PHE A 138 8.53 7.72 -10.20
N MET A 139 8.54 6.49 -9.66
CA MET A 139 9.71 5.61 -9.67
C MET A 139 10.10 5.13 -11.08
N VAL A 140 9.11 4.90 -11.96
CA VAL A 140 9.32 4.38 -13.33
C VAL A 140 9.67 5.51 -14.31
N VAL A 141 8.86 6.57 -14.33
CA VAL A 141 8.99 7.66 -15.31
C VAL A 141 10.08 8.66 -14.93
N LYS A 142 10.36 8.79 -13.62
CA LYS A 142 11.40 9.68 -13.10
C LYS A 142 11.31 11.12 -13.65
N PRO A 143 10.15 11.78 -13.51
CA PRO A 143 9.93 13.11 -14.07
C PRO A 143 10.95 14.13 -13.55
N LYS A 144 11.44 15.00 -14.44
CA LYS A 144 12.28 16.15 -14.10
C LYS A 144 11.38 17.36 -13.91
N LEU A 145 10.99 17.63 -12.67
CA LEU A 145 10.09 18.74 -12.32
C LEU A 145 10.86 20.05 -12.07
N TRP A 146 12.16 19.95 -11.75
CA TRP A 146 13.11 21.05 -11.62
C TRP A 146 14.53 20.53 -11.89
#